data_AF-A0A531MPH4-F1
#
_entry.id   AF-A0A531MPH4-F1
#
_cell.length_a   1.000
_cell.length_b   1.000
_cell.length_c   1.000
_cell.angle_alpha   90.00
_cell.angle_beta   90.00
_cell.angle_gamma   90.00
#
_symmetry.space_group_name_H-M   'P 1'
#
loop_
_entity.id
_entity.type
_entity.pdbx_description
1 polymer ?
#
loop_
_entity_poly.entity_id
_entity_poly.type
_entity_poly.pdbx_seq_one_letter_code
_entity_poly.pdbx_strand_id
1 'polypeptide(L)'
;VHDDDDVFARFLRDELAAWTGTKWGQSCIAPDPGDVQALPAHELEGRAFPARQFVRDLDAILGAKTLMTRRQWTSLLEALVRVAAVAHVAWLCEVQKMTWDAVRLAIGGQTTPEDARAMFYPRVLAYLSYGTGAVSELKDRISKYLRSRLGINAALWSLQEAGVAYEGSLSCAADLAAFCRHVSGHRSSLRDVMALVDDLADREARALLCRKGVGSNLMEFGRHVLYQRQAANPILRGYDQGYVLRKRGASKSSPWVCAPGPVAVLALVHCSLAGLTGPRSVHRLAQHMAAYGIAVDHREIAENDLGHQLRMLGLVLDSPDAESGMLLVPPFASVRNGGEGIVQ
;
A
#
# COMPACT_ATOMS: atom_id res chain seq x y z
N VAL A 1 11.19 -4.02 -26.00
CA VAL A 1 11.63 -2.63 -26.33
C VAL A 1 11.52 -2.45 -27.84
N HIS A 2 10.67 -1.54 -28.30
CA HIS A 2 10.33 -1.32 -29.72
C HIS A 2 10.89 0.04 -30.23
N ASP A 3 10.76 0.35 -31.52
CA ASP A 3 11.30 1.59 -32.10
C ASP A 3 10.55 2.87 -31.66
N ASP A 4 9.32 2.70 -31.16
CA ASP A 4 8.50 3.70 -30.50
C ASP A 4 8.81 3.87 -29.01
N ASP A 5 9.72 3.06 -28.44
CA ASP A 5 10.18 3.27 -27.06
C ASP A 5 11.09 4.49 -26.93
N ASP A 6 11.06 5.04 -25.71
CA ASP A 6 11.92 6.14 -25.26
C ASP A 6 13.39 5.91 -25.68
N VAL A 7 13.98 6.92 -26.32
CA VAL A 7 15.34 6.86 -26.89
C VAL A 7 16.37 6.46 -25.84
N PHE A 8 16.21 6.91 -24.60
CA PHE A 8 17.13 6.55 -23.52
C PHE A 8 16.94 5.11 -23.04
N ALA A 9 15.70 4.59 -23.05
CA ALA A 9 15.46 3.18 -22.76
C ALA A 9 16.10 2.27 -23.84
N ARG A 10 16.05 2.68 -25.12
CA ARG A 10 16.77 2.01 -26.21
C ARG A 10 18.29 2.07 -26.04
N PHE A 11 18.82 3.26 -25.75
CA PHE A 11 20.24 3.45 -25.46
C PHE A 11 20.70 2.56 -24.29
N LEU A 12 20.00 2.56 -23.15
CA LEU A 12 20.33 1.72 -22.00
C LEU A 12 20.28 0.22 -22.32
N ARG A 13 19.27 -0.22 -23.07
CA ARG A 13 19.18 -1.61 -23.54
C ARG A 13 20.43 -1.98 -24.34
N ASP A 14 20.83 -1.12 -25.28
CA ASP A 14 21.95 -1.38 -26.19
C ASP A 14 23.29 -1.37 -25.44
N GLU A 15 23.49 -0.43 -24.50
CA GLU A 15 24.66 -0.38 -23.62
C GLU A 15 24.75 -1.62 -22.72
N LEU A 16 23.65 -2.00 -22.05
CA LEU A 16 23.65 -3.17 -21.19
C LEU A 16 23.84 -4.46 -21.98
N ALA A 17 23.28 -4.55 -23.19
CA ALA A 17 23.53 -5.67 -24.08
C ALA A 17 25.00 -5.73 -24.53
N ALA A 18 25.62 -4.58 -24.83
CA ALA A 18 27.02 -4.51 -25.18
C ALA A 18 27.93 -4.96 -24.02
N TRP A 19 27.59 -4.63 -22.77
CA TRP A 19 28.41 -4.99 -21.60
C TRP A 19 28.20 -6.43 -21.12
N THR A 20 26.97 -6.95 -21.19
CA THR A 20 26.60 -8.25 -20.60
C THR A 20 26.48 -9.36 -21.62
N GLY A 21 26.52 -9.05 -22.93
CA GLY A 21 26.20 -9.99 -24.01
C GLY A 21 24.72 -10.43 -24.02
N THR A 22 23.89 -9.91 -23.11
CA THR A 22 22.50 -10.33 -22.93
C THR A 22 21.54 -9.24 -23.41
N LYS A 23 20.64 -9.59 -24.33
CA LYS A 23 19.61 -8.65 -24.80
C LYS A 23 18.59 -8.42 -23.68
N TRP A 24 18.59 -7.23 -23.11
CA TRP A 24 17.66 -6.86 -22.04
C TRP A 24 16.27 -6.48 -22.60
N GLY A 25 15.19 -6.83 -21.88
CA GLY A 25 13.85 -6.33 -22.18
C GLY A 25 13.05 -7.05 -23.27
N GLN A 26 13.31 -8.34 -23.53
CA GLN A 26 12.43 -9.17 -24.39
C GLN A 26 11.23 -9.75 -23.64
N SER A 27 11.32 -10.00 -22.33
CA SER A 27 10.21 -10.43 -21.48
C SER A 27 10.56 -10.26 -20.00
N CYS A 28 9.56 -10.04 -19.14
CA CYS A 28 9.72 -10.24 -17.71
C CYS A 28 10.05 -11.72 -17.47
N ILE A 29 11.25 -12.00 -16.97
CA ILE A 29 11.62 -13.36 -16.57
C ILE A 29 10.90 -13.61 -15.25
N ALA A 30 9.94 -14.54 -15.26
CA ALA A 30 9.34 -15.00 -14.03
C ALA A 30 10.46 -15.62 -13.17
N PRO A 31 10.52 -15.33 -11.86
CA PRO A 31 11.45 -16.00 -10.99
C PRO A 31 11.21 -17.52 -11.03
N ASP A 32 12.27 -18.30 -10.85
CA ASP A 32 12.16 -19.74 -10.83
C ASP A 32 11.17 -20.18 -9.74
N PRO A 33 10.32 -21.20 -9.97
CA PRO A 33 9.31 -21.60 -8.99
C PRO A 33 9.86 -22.01 -7.62
N GLY A 34 11.15 -22.35 -7.53
CA GLY A 34 11.84 -22.63 -6.26
C GLY A 34 12.32 -21.38 -5.52
N ASP A 35 12.47 -20.25 -6.21
CA ASP A 35 12.99 -19.00 -5.66
C ASP A 35 11.88 -18.13 -5.06
N VAL A 36 10.62 -18.40 -5.42
CA VAL A 36 9.46 -17.66 -4.92
C VAL A 36 8.38 -18.59 -4.41
N GLN A 37 7.88 -18.29 -3.21
CA GLN A 37 6.70 -18.95 -2.66
C GLN A 37 5.48 -18.09 -2.97
N ALA A 38 4.65 -18.54 -3.91
CA ALA A 38 3.37 -17.90 -4.21
C ALA A 38 2.32 -18.30 -3.16
N LEU A 39 1.41 -17.37 -2.85
CA LEU A 39 0.20 -17.73 -2.12
C LEU A 39 -0.66 -18.69 -2.97
N PRO A 40 -1.43 -19.60 -2.34
CA PRO A 40 -2.37 -20.43 -3.05
C PRO A 40 -3.33 -19.62 -3.93
N ALA A 41 -3.84 -20.25 -5.00
CA ALA A 41 -4.86 -19.63 -5.82
C ALA A 41 -6.08 -19.24 -4.94
N HIS A 42 -6.69 -18.09 -5.23
CA HIS A 42 -7.86 -17.57 -4.50
C HIS A 42 -7.63 -17.19 -3.02
N GLU A 43 -6.40 -17.26 -2.50
CA GLU A 43 -6.07 -16.95 -1.09
C GLU A 43 -6.55 -15.55 -0.66
N LEU A 44 -6.43 -14.58 -1.57
CA LEU A 44 -6.79 -13.18 -1.33
C LEU A 44 -8.10 -12.78 -2.02
N GLU A 45 -8.93 -13.73 -2.45
CA GLU A 45 -10.21 -13.43 -3.09
C GLU A 45 -11.16 -12.74 -2.12
N GLY A 46 -11.79 -11.63 -2.55
CA GLY A 46 -12.64 -10.80 -1.70
C GLY A 46 -11.92 -10.06 -0.56
N ARG A 47 -10.59 -10.17 -0.47
CA ARG A 47 -9.75 -9.47 0.53
C ARG A 47 -9.07 -8.26 -0.07
N ALA A 48 -8.85 -7.26 0.77
CA ALA A 48 -8.11 -6.08 0.38
C ALA A 48 -6.61 -6.40 0.32
N PHE A 49 -5.98 -6.05 -0.79
CA PHE A 49 -4.56 -6.31 -1.03
C PHE A 49 -3.95 -5.21 -1.90
N PRO A 50 -3.15 -4.28 -1.33
CA PRO A 50 -2.61 -3.14 -2.06
C PRO A 50 -1.78 -3.51 -3.29
N ALA A 51 -1.07 -4.64 -3.27
CA ALA A 51 -0.26 -5.05 -4.42
C ALA A 51 -1.12 -5.43 -5.63
N ARG A 52 -2.33 -5.98 -5.43
CA ARG A 52 -3.27 -6.22 -6.52
C ARG A 52 -3.73 -4.90 -7.16
N GLN A 53 -3.98 -3.89 -6.34
CA GLN A 53 -4.32 -2.55 -6.82
C GLN A 53 -3.13 -1.93 -7.58
N PHE A 54 -1.92 -2.02 -7.01
CA PHE A 54 -0.69 -1.55 -7.64
C PHE A 54 -0.43 -2.14 -9.02
N VAL A 55 -0.64 -3.45 -9.24
CA VAL A 55 -0.44 -4.04 -10.57
C VAL A 55 -1.39 -3.43 -11.59
N ARG A 56 -2.68 -3.27 -11.26
CA ARG A 56 -3.67 -2.63 -12.14
C ARG A 56 -3.31 -1.18 -12.45
N ASP A 57 -2.85 -0.46 -11.45
CA ASP A 57 -2.51 0.95 -11.58
C ASP A 57 -1.19 1.14 -12.31
N LEU A 58 -0.25 0.20 -12.17
CA LEU A 58 0.99 0.19 -12.93
C LEU A 58 0.70 0.05 -14.42
N ASP A 59 -0.23 -0.82 -14.82
CA ASP A 59 -0.67 -0.94 -16.21
C ASP A 59 -1.26 0.37 -16.73
N ALA A 60 -2.11 1.04 -15.92
CA ALA A 60 -2.67 2.33 -16.28
C ALA A 60 -1.60 3.42 -16.45
N ILE A 61 -0.61 3.47 -15.55
CA ILE A 61 0.51 4.42 -15.63
C ILE A 61 1.41 4.11 -16.84
N LEU A 62 1.73 2.85 -17.10
CA LEU A 62 2.49 2.43 -18.28
C LEU A 62 1.78 2.83 -19.57
N GLY A 63 0.45 2.65 -19.63
CA GLY A 63 -0.37 3.05 -20.78
C GLY A 63 -0.39 4.56 -21.05
N ALA A 64 -0.08 5.39 -20.05
CA ALA A 64 0.00 6.86 -20.22
C ALA A 64 1.37 7.35 -20.73
N LYS A 65 2.37 6.47 -20.87
CA LYS A 65 3.76 6.84 -21.21
C LYS A 65 3.89 7.66 -22.49
N THR A 66 3.09 7.37 -23.52
CA THR A 66 3.14 8.04 -24.82
C THR A 66 2.46 9.42 -24.82
N LEU A 67 1.72 9.77 -23.76
CA LEU A 67 0.91 10.98 -23.71
C LEU A 67 1.63 12.19 -23.08
N MET A 68 2.85 11.99 -22.58
CA MET A 68 3.57 13.01 -21.82
C MET A 68 5.08 12.83 -21.90
N THR A 69 5.82 13.82 -21.41
CA THR A 69 7.29 13.73 -21.35
C THR A 69 7.73 12.65 -20.36
N ARG A 70 8.91 12.09 -20.58
CA ARG A 70 9.54 11.13 -19.65
C ARG A 70 9.54 11.63 -18.21
N ARG A 71 9.85 12.91 -17.98
CA ARG A 71 9.89 13.49 -16.63
C ARG A 71 8.51 13.48 -15.96
N GLN A 72 7.45 13.85 -16.69
CA GLN A 72 6.09 13.82 -16.16
C GLN A 72 5.66 12.38 -15.85
N TRP A 73 5.94 11.47 -16.77
CA TRP A 73 5.61 10.05 -16.61
C TRP A 73 6.34 9.41 -15.42
N THR A 74 7.65 9.63 -15.30
CA THR A 74 8.44 9.18 -14.14
C THR A 74 7.87 9.74 -12.83
N SER A 75 7.42 10.99 -12.83
CA SER A 75 6.84 11.60 -11.62
C SER A 75 5.52 10.93 -11.20
N LEU A 76 4.68 10.54 -12.17
CA LEU A 76 3.45 9.77 -11.90
C LEU A 76 3.78 8.37 -11.36
N LEU A 77 4.73 7.68 -12.00
CA LEU A 77 5.18 6.35 -11.56
C LEU A 77 5.76 6.40 -10.15
N GLU A 78 6.61 7.39 -9.84
CA GLU A 78 7.14 7.60 -8.51
C GLU A 78 6.03 7.82 -7.48
N ALA A 79 5.02 8.64 -7.80
CA ALA A 79 3.90 8.89 -6.90
C ALA A 79 3.10 7.61 -6.61
N LEU A 80 2.83 6.79 -7.63
CA LEU A 80 2.18 5.49 -7.48
C LEU A 80 3.00 4.54 -6.60
N VAL A 81 4.30 4.41 -6.88
CA VAL A 81 5.20 3.54 -6.11
C VAL A 81 5.26 3.98 -4.65
N ARG A 82 5.30 5.29 -4.38
CA ARG A 82 5.33 5.81 -3.00
C ARG A 82 4.12 5.37 -2.18
N VAL A 83 2.91 5.53 -2.72
CA VAL A 83 1.69 5.14 -2.01
C VAL A 83 1.57 3.62 -1.89
N ALA A 84 1.84 2.89 -2.97
CA ALA A 84 1.70 1.45 -3.00
C ALA A 84 2.69 0.72 -2.07
N ALA A 85 3.94 1.16 -2.04
CA ALA A 85 4.98 0.52 -1.24
C ALA A 85 4.68 0.61 0.27
N VAL A 86 4.28 1.79 0.76
CA VAL A 86 3.94 1.94 2.18
C VAL A 86 2.60 1.29 2.51
N ALA A 87 1.61 1.34 1.61
CA ALA A 87 0.35 0.62 1.79
C ALA A 87 0.57 -0.90 1.93
N HIS A 88 1.48 -1.48 1.14
CA HIS A 88 1.81 -2.91 1.24
C HIS A 88 2.54 -3.25 2.55
N VAL A 89 3.48 -2.42 2.99
CA VAL A 89 4.13 -2.58 4.31
C VAL A 89 3.11 -2.48 5.46
N ALA A 90 2.18 -1.53 5.39
CA ALA A 90 1.11 -1.38 6.37
C ALA A 90 0.15 -2.58 6.36
N TRP A 91 -0.12 -3.15 5.18
CA TRP A 91 -0.90 -4.39 5.03
C TRP A 91 -0.22 -5.57 5.73
N LEU A 92 1.09 -5.76 5.53
CA LEU A 92 1.85 -6.81 6.21
C LEU A 92 1.83 -6.63 7.74
N CYS A 93 1.89 -5.38 8.22
CA CYS A 93 1.75 -5.09 9.65
C CYS A 93 0.37 -5.52 10.18
N GLU A 94 -0.70 -5.25 9.43
CA GLU A 94 -2.06 -5.65 9.80
C GLU A 94 -2.23 -7.16 9.77
N VAL A 95 -1.74 -7.86 8.74
CA VAL A 95 -1.80 -9.33 8.64
C VAL A 95 -1.12 -9.99 9.85
N GLN A 96 0.08 -9.53 10.23
CA GLN A 96 0.78 -10.02 11.41
C GLN A 96 0.02 -9.78 12.71
N LYS A 97 -0.62 -8.60 12.83
CA LYS A 97 -1.49 -8.29 13.97
C LYS A 97 -2.69 -9.22 14.02
N MET A 98 -3.36 -9.43 12.90
CA MET A 98 -4.51 -10.32 12.79
C MET A 98 -4.13 -11.77 13.11
N THR A 99 -2.96 -12.24 12.64
CA THR A 99 -2.39 -13.54 13.02
C THR A 99 -2.18 -13.66 14.52
N TRP A 100 -1.56 -12.66 15.17
CA TRP A 100 -1.36 -12.72 16.60
C TRP A 100 -2.66 -12.70 17.39
N ASP A 101 -3.65 -11.90 16.98
CA ASP A 101 -4.97 -11.91 17.62
C ASP A 101 -5.62 -13.29 17.55
N ALA A 102 -5.57 -13.96 16.39
CA ALA A 102 -6.08 -15.32 16.24
C ALA A 102 -5.35 -16.32 17.16
N VAL A 103 -4.02 -16.22 17.26
CA VAL A 103 -3.22 -17.06 18.18
C VAL A 103 -3.60 -16.80 19.64
N ARG A 104 -3.82 -15.54 20.03
CA ARG A 104 -4.27 -15.19 21.39
C ARG A 104 -5.65 -15.78 21.69
N LEU A 105 -6.58 -15.74 20.74
CA LEU A 105 -7.89 -16.38 20.87
C LEU A 105 -7.73 -17.89 21.05
N ALA A 106 -6.85 -18.52 20.27
CA ALA A 106 -6.55 -19.94 20.36
C ALA A 106 -5.94 -20.32 21.73
N ILE A 107 -5.01 -19.53 22.27
CA ILE A 107 -4.45 -19.70 23.63
C ILE A 107 -5.56 -19.55 24.68
N GLY A 108 -6.45 -18.56 24.52
CA GLY A 108 -7.61 -18.33 25.37
C GLY A 108 -8.70 -19.40 25.27
N GLY A 109 -8.58 -20.37 24.36
CA GLY A 109 -9.58 -21.43 24.16
C GLY A 109 -10.84 -20.96 23.44
N GLN A 110 -10.80 -19.80 22.78
CA GLN A 110 -11.92 -19.32 21.98
C GLN A 110 -11.93 -20.00 20.62
N THR A 111 -13.12 -20.36 20.13
CA THR A 111 -13.29 -20.93 18.80
C THR A 111 -13.02 -19.89 17.73
N THR A 112 -12.18 -20.25 16.78
CA THR A 112 -11.88 -19.43 15.61
C THR A 112 -12.99 -19.58 14.56
N PRO A 113 -13.36 -18.51 13.82
CA PRO A 113 -14.28 -18.61 12.69
C PRO A 113 -13.89 -19.70 11.68
N GLU A 114 -14.88 -20.27 10.96
CA GLU A 114 -14.63 -21.28 9.93
C GLU A 114 -13.79 -20.74 8.76
N ASP A 115 -14.00 -19.47 8.38
CA ASP A 115 -13.26 -18.83 7.29
C ASP A 115 -11.92 -18.28 7.76
N ALA A 116 -10.87 -19.11 7.67
CA ALA A 116 -9.50 -18.75 8.00
C ALA A 116 -9.04 -17.45 7.31
N ARG A 117 -9.42 -17.21 6.05
CA ARG A 117 -9.01 -15.99 5.32
C ARG A 117 -9.55 -14.72 5.98
N ALA A 118 -10.74 -14.78 6.58
CA ALA A 118 -11.32 -13.63 7.30
C ALA A 118 -10.58 -13.31 8.59
N MET A 119 -9.92 -14.30 9.18
CA MET A 119 -9.16 -14.13 10.41
C MET A 119 -7.80 -13.48 10.17
N PHE A 120 -7.18 -13.73 9.02
CA PHE A 120 -5.78 -13.34 8.76
C PHE A 120 -5.63 -12.20 7.75
N TYR A 121 -6.64 -11.94 6.93
CA TYR A 121 -6.57 -10.90 5.91
C TYR A 121 -7.65 -9.83 6.07
N PRO A 122 -7.28 -8.53 6.00
CA PRO A 122 -8.24 -7.45 6.12
C PRO A 122 -9.18 -7.41 4.92
N ARG A 123 -10.46 -7.12 5.18
CA ARG A 123 -11.45 -6.85 4.12
C ARG A 123 -11.39 -5.42 3.60
N VAL A 124 -11.00 -4.47 4.46
CA VAL A 124 -10.92 -3.03 4.18
C VAL A 124 -9.62 -2.50 4.77
N LEU A 125 -9.02 -1.50 4.12
CA LEU A 125 -7.80 -0.86 4.57
C LEU A 125 -8.11 0.55 5.07
N ALA A 126 -7.48 0.95 6.18
CA ALA A 126 -7.71 2.26 6.80
C ALA A 126 -6.44 2.72 7.52
N TYR A 127 -5.37 2.96 6.78
CA TYR A 127 -4.05 3.27 7.31
C TYR A 127 -3.82 4.75 7.61
N LEU A 128 -4.38 5.60 6.76
CA LEU A 128 -4.27 7.04 6.78
C LEU A 128 -5.66 7.64 6.64
N SER A 129 -5.93 8.77 7.29
CA SER A 129 -7.13 9.57 7.00
C SER A 129 -6.74 10.90 6.35
N TYR A 130 -7.42 11.27 5.27
CA TYR A 130 -7.15 12.53 4.58
C TYR A 130 -7.32 13.73 5.52
N GLY A 131 -6.40 14.68 5.45
CA GLY A 131 -6.40 15.90 6.26
C GLY A 131 -5.96 15.72 7.72
N THR A 132 -5.84 14.48 8.22
CA THR A 132 -5.47 14.19 9.62
C THR A 132 -3.98 13.85 9.77
N GLY A 133 -3.52 13.75 11.02
CA GLY A 133 -2.14 13.42 11.36
C GLY A 133 -1.76 11.97 11.04
N ALA A 134 -0.85 11.78 10.07
CA ALA A 134 -0.47 10.46 9.56
C ALA A 134 0.59 9.72 10.40
N VAL A 135 1.43 10.46 11.12
CA VAL A 135 2.63 9.88 11.77
C VAL A 135 2.27 8.96 12.92
N SER A 136 1.29 9.36 13.73
CA SER A 136 0.79 8.56 14.86
C SER A 136 0.10 7.29 14.38
N GLU A 137 -0.69 7.37 13.31
CA GLU A 137 -1.41 6.24 12.73
C GLU A 137 -0.44 5.18 12.20
N LEU A 138 0.59 5.59 11.43
CA LEU A 138 1.65 4.68 10.97
C LEU A 138 2.45 4.08 12.14
N LYS A 139 2.80 4.90 13.12
CA LYS A 139 3.55 4.44 14.29
C LYS A 139 2.79 3.40 15.08
N ASP A 140 1.51 3.62 15.35
CA ASP A 140 0.65 2.68 16.07
C ASP A 140 0.59 1.32 15.37
N ARG A 141 0.48 1.31 14.04
CA ARG A 141 0.48 0.09 13.23
C ARG A 141 1.78 -0.68 13.33
N ILE A 142 2.92 0.01 13.18
CA ILE A 142 4.23 -0.62 13.29
C ILE A 142 4.45 -1.14 14.72
N SER A 143 4.05 -0.39 15.74
CA SER A 143 4.10 -0.82 17.14
C SER A 143 3.27 -2.09 17.38
N LYS A 144 2.05 -2.17 16.84
CA LYS A 144 1.20 -3.37 16.89
C LYS A 144 1.84 -4.55 16.18
N TYR A 145 2.43 -4.33 15.00
CA TYR A 145 3.18 -5.36 14.27
C TYR A 145 4.35 -5.92 15.10
N LEU A 146 5.14 -5.07 15.74
CA LEU A 146 6.27 -5.52 16.56
C LEU A 146 5.81 -6.33 17.77
N ARG A 147 4.74 -5.90 18.45
CA ARG A 147 4.11 -6.67 19.54
C ARG A 147 3.60 -8.02 19.06
N SER A 148 3.03 -8.05 17.85
CA SER A 148 2.48 -9.27 17.26
C SER A 148 3.58 -10.26 16.91
N ARG A 149 4.70 -9.79 16.35
CA ARG A 149 5.90 -10.62 16.14
C ARG A 149 6.46 -11.18 17.43
N LEU A 150 6.53 -10.37 18.48
CA LEU A 150 6.98 -10.81 19.80
C LEU A 150 6.08 -11.94 20.32
N GLY A 151 4.76 -11.76 20.24
CA GLY A 151 3.79 -12.76 20.67
C GLY A 151 3.83 -14.06 19.88
N ILE A 152 3.84 -13.97 18.55
CA ILE A 152 3.93 -15.16 17.67
C ILE A 152 5.21 -15.93 17.96
N ASN A 153 6.35 -15.24 18.10
CA ASN A 153 7.61 -15.89 18.45
C ASN A 153 7.56 -16.53 19.85
N ALA A 154 7.02 -15.85 20.85
CA ALA A 154 6.89 -16.42 22.20
C ALA A 154 6.06 -17.70 22.19
N ALA A 155 4.92 -17.72 21.46
CA ALA A 155 4.11 -18.91 21.33
C ALA A 155 4.85 -20.08 20.65
N LEU A 156 5.57 -19.82 19.54
CA LEU A 156 6.36 -20.83 18.84
C LEU A 156 7.46 -21.41 19.73
N TRP A 157 8.20 -20.55 20.44
CA TRP A 157 9.28 -20.96 21.33
C TRP A 157 8.77 -21.74 22.53
N SER A 158 7.68 -21.33 23.17
CA SER A 158 7.10 -22.07 24.29
C SER A 158 6.55 -23.44 23.87
N LEU A 159 5.99 -23.57 22.66
CA LEU A 159 5.64 -24.88 22.11
C LEU A 159 6.87 -25.77 21.92
N GLN A 160 7.97 -25.21 21.41
CA GLN A 160 9.22 -25.93 21.22
C GLN A 160 9.85 -26.37 22.55
N GLU A 161 9.91 -25.49 23.55
CA GLU A 161 10.44 -25.82 24.89
C GLU A 161 9.62 -26.89 25.60
N ALA A 162 8.30 -26.93 25.35
CA ALA A 162 7.41 -27.96 25.85
C ALA A 162 7.49 -29.30 25.09
N GLY A 163 8.38 -29.41 24.08
CA GLY A 163 8.54 -30.62 23.27
C GLY A 163 7.40 -30.88 22.27
N VAL A 164 6.56 -29.88 22.00
CA VAL A 164 5.40 -29.94 21.09
C VAL A 164 5.49 -28.85 20.02
N ALA A 165 6.69 -28.70 19.46
CA ALA A 165 6.97 -27.73 18.40
C ALA A 165 5.97 -27.88 17.25
N TYR A 166 5.60 -26.75 16.64
CA TYR A 166 4.78 -26.77 15.43
C TYR A 166 5.68 -26.98 14.21
N GLU A 167 5.50 -28.10 13.50
CA GLU A 167 6.32 -28.47 12.34
C GLU A 167 5.70 -28.04 10.99
N GLY A 168 4.52 -27.45 11.02
CA GLY A 168 3.82 -26.99 9.82
C GLY A 168 4.34 -25.64 9.28
N SER A 169 3.86 -25.28 8.09
CA SER A 169 4.09 -23.99 7.46
C SER A 169 3.27 -22.86 8.14
N LEU A 170 3.63 -21.60 7.87
CA LEU A 170 2.89 -20.39 8.26
C LEU A 170 2.66 -19.45 7.04
N SER A 171 2.69 -20.01 5.83
CA SER A 171 2.73 -19.23 4.58
C SER A 171 1.35 -18.78 4.07
N CYS A 172 0.26 -19.45 4.48
CA CYS A 172 -1.11 -19.11 4.05
C CYS A 172 -2.14 -19.20 5.21
N ALA A 173 -3.38 -18.78 4.98
CA ALA A 173 -4.45 -18.82 5.98
C ALA A 173 -4.76 -20.23 6.47
N ALA A 174 -4.73 -21.23 5.59
CA ALA A 174 -4.94 -22.63 5.97
C ALA A 174 -3.86 -23.13 6.94
N ASP A 175 -2.60 -22.79 6.65
CA ASP A 175 -1.44 -23.06 7.50
C ASP A 175 -1.55 -22.36 8.86
N LEU A 176 -1.90 -21.06 8.86
CA LEU A 176 -2.10 -20.29 10.08
C LEU A 176 -3.28 -20.83 10.92
N ALA A 177 -4.34 -21.32 10.29
CA ALA A 177 -5.44 -21.98 10.98
C ALA A 177 -5.02 -23.33 11.57
N ALA A 178 -4.16 -24.09 10.89
CA ALA A 178 -3.57 -25.31 11.42
C ALA A 178 -2.68 -25.00 12.64
N PHE A 179 -1.89 -23.94 12.57
CA PHE A 179 -1.12 -23.45 13.71
C PHE A 179 -2.03 -23.07 14.90
N CYS A 180 -3.13 -22.35 14.66
CA CYS A 180 -4.08 -22.01 15.72
C CYS A 180 -4.71 -23.27 16.35
N ARG A 181 -5.07 -24.28 15.56
CA ARG A 181 -5.56 -25.57 16.09
C ARG A 181 -4.50 -26.27 16.94
N HIS A 182 -3.25 -26.27 16.50
CA HIS A 182 -2.13 -26.83 17.27
C HIS A 182 -1.94 -26.12 18.62
N VAL A 183 -1.98 -24.79 18.62
CA VAL A 183 -1.98 -23.95 19.83
C VAL A 183 -3.15 -24.30 20.75
N SER A 184 -4.36 -24.44 20.21
CA SER A 184 -5.56 -24.81 20.99
C SER A 184 -5.47 -26.22 21.60
N GLY A 185 -4.82 -27.16 20.91
CA GLY A 185 -4.56 -28.51 21.41
C GLY A 185 -3.54 -28.56 22.56
N HIS A 186 -2.62 -27.60 22.62
CA HIS A 186 -1.51 -27.57 23.58
C HIS A 186 -1.56 -26.39 24.56
N ARG A 187 -2.75 -25.82 24.81
CA ARG A 187 -2.94 -24.64 25.67
C ARG A 187 -2.33 -24.78 27.07
N SER A 188 -2.34 -25.98 27.65
CA SER A 188 -1.74 -26.25 28.96
C SER A 188 -0.25 -25.93 29.01
N SER A 189 0.43 -26.06 27.88
CA SER A 189 1.86 -25.75 27.72
C SER A 189 2.11 -24.25 27.48
N LEU A 190 1.07 -23.46 27.25
CA LEU A 190 1.16 -22.03 26.90
C LEU A 190 0.56 -21.11 27.99
N ARG A 191 0.35 -21.64 29.20
CA ARG A 191 -0.31 -20.91 30.31
C ARG A 191 0.36 -19.57 30.64
N ASP A 192 1.69 -19.53 30.58
CA ASP A 192 2.47 -18.36 30.99
C ASP A 192 2.90 -17.48 29.80
N VAL A 193 2.56 -17.86 28.56
CA VAL A 193 3.00 -17.13 27.34
C VAL A 193 2.54 -15.68 27.35
N MET A 194 1.31 -15.41 27.80
CA MET A 194 0.81 -14.04 27.84
C MET A 194 1.59 -13.17 28.83
N ALA A 195 1.90 -13.71 30.02
CA ALA A 195 2.72 -13.01 31.00
C ALA A 195 4.15 -12.78 30.49
N LEU A 196 4.75 -13.79 29.83
CA LEU A 196 6.05 -13.65 29.18
C LEU A 196 6.04 -12.55 28.10
N VAL A 197 4.99 -12.47 27.28
CA VAL A 197 4.86 -11.45 26.24
C VAL A 197 4.77 -10.05 26.86
N ASP A 198 4.01 -9.88 27.95
CA ASP A 198 3.88 -8.61 28.65
C ASP A 198 5.22 -8.18 29.28
N ASP A 199 5.91 -9.11 29.97
CA ASP A 199 7.24 -8.87 30.53
C ASP A 199 8.27 -8.46 29.47
N LEU A 200 8.27 -9.16 28.32
CA LEU A 200 9.14 -8.83 27.20
C LEU A 200 8.77 -7.49 26.56
N ALA A 201 7.48 -7.15 26.50
CA ALA A 201 7.01 -5.90 25.95
C ALA A 201 7.47 -4.70 26.80
N ASP A 202 7.49 -4.85 28.12
CA ASP A 202 7.98 -3.83 29.04
C ASP A 202 9.50 -3.66 28.91
N ARG A 203 10.26 -4.76 28.86
CA ARG A 203 11.72 -4.74 28.66
C ARG A 203 12.10 -4.10 27.32
N GLU A 204 11.35 -4.39 26.26
CA GLU A 204 11.59 -3.89 24.91
C GLU A 204 10.73 -2.69 24.52
N ALA A 205 10.18 -1.95 25.49
CA ALA A 205 9.28 -0.82 25.26
C ALA A 205 9.85 0.22 24.27
N ARG A 206 11.17 0.46 24.29
CA ARG A 206 11.82 1.37 23.32
C ARG A 206 11.76 0.85 21.87
N ALA A 207 11.92 -0.45 21.66
CA ALA A 207 11.78 -1.06 20.34
C ALA A 207 10.32 -0.99 19.88
N LEU A 208 9.39 -1.38 20.77
CA LEU A 208 7.95 -1.37 20.49
C LEU A 208 7.41 0.05 20.22
N LEU A 209 7.99 1.08 20.84
CA LEU A 209 7.70 2.50 20.55
C LEU A 209 8.39 3.02 19.28
N CYS A 210 8.96 2.14 18.45
CA CYS A 210 9.65 2.47 17.20
C CYS A 210 10.83 3.43 17.37
N ARG A 211 11.51 3.43 18.53
CA ARG A 211 12.67 4.32 18.80
C ARG A 211 14.02 3.70 18.41
N LYS A 212 14.07 2.39 18.14
CA LYS A 212 15.28 1.65 17.71
C LYS A 212 14.89 0.46 16.82
N GLY A 213 15.86 -0.12 16.12
CA GLY A 213 15.72 -1.37 15.37
C GLY A 213 14.70 -1.30 14.22
N VAL A 214 14.06 -2.43 13.92
CA VAL A 214 13.14 -2.59 12.79
C VAL A 214 12.02 -1.55 12.78
N GLY A 215 11.44 -1.23 13.94
CA GLY A 215 10.41 -0.20 14.04
C GLY A 215 10.87 1.18 13.59
N SER A 216 12.10 1.57 13.96
CA SER A 216 12.69 2.83 13.51
C SER A 216 12.93 2.82 12.00
N ASN A 217 13.39 1.70 11.44
CA ASN A 217 13.63 1.57 10.00
C ASN A 217 12.33 1.66 9.20
N LEU A 218 11.25 1.02 9.66
CA LEU A 218 9.93 1.10 9.01
C LEU A 218 9.35 2.52 9.09
N MET A 219 9.52 3.20 10.23
CA MET A 219 9.14 4.61 10.36
C MET A 219 9.93 5.50 9.40
N GLU A 220 11.24 5.27 9.28
CA GLU A 220 12.11 6.04 8.40
C GLU A 220 11.80 5.79 6.92
N PHE A 221 11.53 4.54 6.55
CA PHE A 221 11.02 4.18 5.23
C PHE A 221 9.71 4.91 4.92
N GLY A 222 8.71 4.83 5.80
CA GLY A 222 7.43 5.52 5.60
C GLY A 222 7.59 7.05 5.48
N ARG A 223 8.50 7.63 6.26
CA ARG A 223 8.85 9.06 6.18
C ARG A 223 9.49 9.41 4.85
N HIS A 224 10.57 8.74 4.47
CA HIS A 224 11.29 9.03 3.24
C HIS A 224 10.43 8.86 1.99
N VAL A 225 9.53 7.88 2.00
CA VAL A 225 8.70 7.56 0.85
C VAL A 225 7.50 8.49 0.74
N LEU A 226 6.79 8.76 1.83
CA LEU A 226 5.53 9.52 1.76
C LEU A 226 5.69 11.03 1.94
N TYR A 227 6.74 11.50 2.62
CA TYR A 227 6.82 12.91 3.02
C TYR A 227 7.24 13.79 1.85
N GLN A 228 6.66 14.99 1.82
CA GLN A 228 7.18 16.06 0.98
C GLN A 228 8.60 16.41 1.39
N ARG A 229 9.53 16.33 0.43
CA ARG A 229 10.94 16.70 0.62
C ARG A 229 11.07 18.10 1.19
N GLN A 230 11.78 18.21 2.31
CA GLN A 230 12.10 19.47 2.95
C GLN A 230 13.43 19.98 2.38
N ALA A 231 13.39 20.64 1.22
CA ALA A 231 14.57 21.24 0.63
C ALA A 231 15.04 22.46 1.44
N ALA A 232 16.36 22.61 1.62
CA ALA A 232 16.95 23.80 2.25
C ALA A 232 16.66 25.08 1.44
N ASN A 233 16.59 24.95 0.11
CA ASN A 233 16.13 26.00 -0.79
C ASN A 233 14.60 25.88 -1.00
N PRO A 234 13.79 26.87 -0.56
CA PRO A 234 12.33 26.84 -0.72
C PRO A 234 11.87 26.71 -2.18
N ILE A 235 12.64 27.20 -3.15
CA ILE A 235 12.32 27.11 -4.60
C ILE A 235 12.27 25.64 -5.04
N LEU A 236 13.09 24.78 -4.43
CA LEU A 236 13.15 23.36 -4.76
C LEU A 236 12.00 22.55 -4.12
N ARG A 237 11.23 23.14 -3.21
CA ARG A 237 10.07 22.47 -2.59
C ARG A 237 9.00 22.11 -3.63
N GLY A 238 8.84 22.94 -4.66
CA GLY A 238 7.87 22.72 -5.74
C GLY A 238 8.21 21.56 -6.68
N TYR A 239 9.42 20.99 -6.59
CA TYR A 239 9.85 19.86 -7.43
C TYR A 239 9.29 18.53 -6.96
N ASP A 240 9.06 18.37 -5.65
CA ASP A 240 8.45 17.16 -5.11
C ASP A 240 6.93 17.35 -5.03
N GLN A 241 6.22 16.83 -6.03
CA GLN A 241 4.76 16.90 -6.14
C GLN A 241 4.08 15.53 -6.00
N GLY A 242 4.86 14.45 -5.92
CA GLY A 242 4.39 13.07 -5.76
C GLY A 242 4.30 12.61 -4.30
N TYR A 243 4.41 13.53 -3.34
CA TYR A 243 4.29 13.20 -1.91
C TYR A 243 2.84 12.82 -1.55
N VAL A 244 2.69 12.09 -0.44
CA VAL A 244 1.39 11.75 0.16
C VAL A 244 1.16 12.55 1.45
N LEU A 245 2.24 12.87 2.16
CA LEU A 245 2.22 13.60 3.43
C LEU A 245 2.90 14.96 3.30
N ARG A 246 2.24 16.03 3.75
CA ARG A 246 2.82 17.37 3.86
C ARG A 246 2.68 17.93 5.26
N LYS A 247 3.45 18.96 5.60
CA LYS A 247 3.19 19.73 6.82
C LYS A 247 1.88 20.51 6.67
N ARG A 248 1.10 20.53 7.75
CA ARG A 248 -0.17 21.30 7.82
C ARG A 248 0.07 22.81 7.70
N GLY A 249 1.19 23.29 8.22
CA GLY A 249 1.57 24.71 8.18
C GLY A 249 3.06 24.91 7.85
N ALA A 250 3.46 26.17 7.74
CA ALA A 250 4.82 26.55 7.35
C ALA A 250 5.87 26.33 8.46
N SER A 251 5.45 26.14 9.71
CA SER A 251 6.36 25.96 10.84
C SER A 251 7.11 24.63 10.76
N LYS A 252 8.35 24.61 11.25
CA LYS A 252 9.13 23.37 11.41
C LYS A 252 8.42 22.36 12.33
N SER A 253 7.67 22.82 13.33
CA SER A 253 6.92 21.99 14.28
C SER A 253 5.54 21.57 13.80
N SER A 254 5.08 22.04 12.63
CA SER A 254 3.75 21.70 12.13
C SER A 254 3.60 20.19 11.90
N PRO A 255 2.45 19.60 12.27
CA PRO A 255 2.21 18.18 12.10
C PRO A 255 2.18 17.81 10.62
N TRP A 256 2.56 16.57 10.32
CA TRP A 256 2.41 15.97 9.00
C TRP A 256 1.01 15.42 8.83
N VAL A 257 0.35 15.82 7.75
CA VAL A 257 -1.01 15.41 7.43
C VAL A 257 -1.07 14.65 6.10
N CYS A 258 -2.03 13.73 5.98
CA CYS A 258 -2.28 13.04 4.72
C CYS A 258 -3.00 13.97 3.74
N ALA A 259 -2.25 14.55 2.82
CA ALA A 259 -2.76 15.41 1.77
C ALA A 259 -1.83 15.25 0.57
N PRO A 260 -2.16 14.35 -0.38
CA PRO A 260 -1.29 14.06 -1.50
C PRO A 260 -1.02 15.26 -2.40
N GLY A 261 0.20 15.38 -2.90
CA GLY A 261 0.62 16.46 -3.78
C GLY A 261 -0.04 16.40 -5.17
N PRO A 262 0.14 17.44 -6.01
CA PRO A 262 -0.52 17.56 -7.30
C PRO A 262 -0.31 16.35 -8.22
N VAL A 263 0.92 15.85 -8.33
CA VAL A 263 1.25 14.69 -9.17
C VAL A 263 0.70 13.40 -8.58
N ALA A 264 0.67 13.26 -7.25
CA ALA A 264 0.05 12.10 -6.61
C ALA A 264 -1.47 12.07 -6.84
N VAL A 265 -2.15 13.21 -6.71
CA VAL A 265 -3.59 13.31 -7.04
C VAL A 265 -3.83 13.02 -8.52
N LEU A 266 -3.00 13.56 -9.42
CA LEU A 266 -3.09 13.31 -10.86
C LEU A 266 -2.97 11.81 -11.18
N ALA A 267 -1.99 11.12 -10.58
CA ALA A 267 -1.78 9.68 -10.74
C ALA A 267 -2.98 8.87 -10.20
N LEU A 268 -3.46 9.18 -9.00
CA LEU A 268 -4.60 8.50 -8.39
C LEU A 268 -5.90 8.71 -9.19
N VAL A 269 -6.14 9.91 -9.73
CA VAL A 269 -7.30 10.18 -10.58
C VAL A 269 -7.19 9.38 -11.89
N HIS A 270 -6.03 9.42 -12.55
CA HIS A 270 -5.78 8.63 -13.76
C HIS A 270 -6.07 7.15 -13.55
N CYS A 271 -5.47 6.56 -12.51
CA CYS A 271 -5.67 5.15 -12.17
C CYS A 271 -7.12 4.84 -11.78
N SER A 272 -7.79 5.73 -11.04
CA SER A 272 -9.20 5.53 -10.66
C SER A 272 -10.14 5.49 -11.87
N LEU A 273 -9.79 6.19 -12.96
CA LEU A 273 -10.59 6.27 -14.19
C LEU A 273 -10.11 5.33 -15.30
N ALA A 274 -9.03 4.58 -15.07
CA ALA A 274 -8.48 3.67 -16.06
C ALA A 274 -9.52 2.65 -16.56
N GLY A 275 -9.59 2.48 -17.88
CA GLY A 275 -10.54 1.58 -18.54
C GLY A 275 -11.98 2.08 -18.59
N LEU A 276 -12.26 3.33 -18.19
CA LEU A 276 -13.59 3.93 -18.25
C LEU A 276 -13.67 5.06 -19.26
N THR A 277 -14.89 5.29 -19.75
CA THR A 277 -15.21 6.38 -20.67
C THR A 277 -16.01 7.49 -19.98
N GLY A 278 -15.54 8.73 -20.09
CA GLY A 278 -16.24 9.92 -19.62
C GLY A 278 -16.18 10.17 -18.11
N PRO A 279 -16.84 11.24 -17.62
CA PRO A 279 -16.76 11.67 -16.23
C PRO A 279 -17.37 10.66 -15.24
N ARG A 280 -16.90 10.62 -13.99
CA ARG A 280 -17.41 9.73 -12.93
C ARG A 280 -17.52 10.44 -11.59
N SER A 281 -18.35 9.92 -10.68
CA SER A 281 -18.44 10.46 -9.31
C SER A 281 -17.08 10.46 -8.58
N VAL A 282 -16.83 11.51 -7.80
CA VAL A 282 -15.65 11.61 -6.90
C VAL A 282 -15.57 10.49 -5.87
N HIS A 283 -16.70 9.81 -5.59
CA HIS A 283 -16.74 8.61 -4.77
C HIS A 283 -15.76 7.54 -5.28
N ARG A 284 -15.54 7.46 -6.60
CA ARG A 284 -14.60 6.51 -7.20
C ARG A 284 -13.15 6.78 -6.80
N LEU A 285 -12.75 8.05 -6.70
CA LEU A 285 -11.43 8.41 -6.17
C LEU A 285 -11.30 8.01 -4.69
N ALA A 286 -12.34 8.23 -3.89
CA ALA A 286 -12.33 7.80 -2.48
C ALA A 286 -12.19 6.27 -2.35
N GLN A 287 -12.93 5.49 -3.16
CA GLN A 287 -12.79 4.03 -3.22
C GLN A 287 -11.38 3.61 -3.64
N HIS A 288 -10.80 4.29 -4.63
CA HIS A 288 -9.45 4.01 -5.12
C HIS A 288 -8.38 4.32 -4.06
N MET A 289 -8.50 5.45 -3.38
CA MET A 289 -7.62 5.82 -2.27
C MET A 289 -7.75 4.82 -1.09
N ALA A 290 -8.95 4.33 -0.82
CA ALA A 290 -9.20 3.30 0.19
C ALA A 290 -8.54 1.95 -0.17
N ALA A 291 -8.36 1.63 -1.46
CA ALA A 291 -7.60 0.44 -1.89
C ALA A 291 -6.10 0.51 -1.53
N TYR A 292 -5.59 1.71 -1.24
CA TYR A 292 -4.28 1.94 -0.63
C TYR A 292 -4.32 2.25 0.87
N GLY A 293 -5.51 2.15 1.48
CA GLY A 293 -5.73 2.45 2.89
C GLY A 293 -5.73 3.93 3.24
N ILE A 294 -6.02 4.81 2.29
CA ILE A 294 -6.25 6.23 2.58
C ILE A 294 -7.77 6.46 2.61
N ALA A 295 -8.30 6.72 3.81
CA ALA A 295 -9.70 7.05 4.02
C ALA A 295 -9.97 8.52 3.63
N VAL A 296 -11.00 8.72 2.81
CA VAL A 296 -11.50 10.03 2.38
C VAL A 296 -13.02 10.01 2.51
N ASP A 297 -13.60 10.99 3.20
CA ASP A 297 -15.04 11.18 3.13
C ASP A 297 -15.40 11.83 1.78
N HIS A 298 -16.02 11.05 0.91
CA HIS A 298 -16.42 11.50 -0.42
C HIS A 298 -17.43 12.66 -0.40
N ARG A 299 -18.20 12.82 0.69
CA ARG A 299 -19.18 13.90 0.84
C ARG A 299 -18.50 15.25 1.09
N GLU A 300 -17.33 15.23 1.72
CA GLU A 300 -16.56 16.43 2.04
C GLU A 300 -15.60 16.84 0.91
N ILE A 301 -15.41 15.99 -0.12
CA ILE A 301 -14.46 16.27 -1.21
C ILE A 301 -14.74 17.61 -1.88
N ALA A 302 -16.00 17.97 -2.11
CA ALA A 302 -16.35 19.21 -2.82
C ALA A 302 -15.89 20.48 -2.09
N GLU A 303 -15.77 20.43 -0.76
CA GLU A 303 -15.54 21.56 0.13
C GLU A 303 -14.12 21.58 0.73
N ASN A 304 -13.42 20.44 0.74
CA ASN A 304 -12.10 20.33 1.34
C ASN A 304 -10.94 20.65 0.36
N ASP A 305 -9.71 20.64 0.90
CA ASP A 305 -8.47 20.89 0.15
C ASP A 305 -8.31 19.97 -1.09
N LEU A 306 -8.84 18.73 -1.05
CA LEU A 306 -8.77 17.81 -2.17
C LEU A 306 -9.64 18.30 -3.33
N GLY A 307 -10.88 18.72 -3.07
CA GLY A 307 -11.74 19.30 -4.09
C GLY A 307 -11.16 20.57 -4.69
N HIS A 308 -10.57 21.44 -3.88
CA HIS A 308 -9.87 22.62 -4.39
C HIS A 308 -8.71 22.23 -5.32
N GLN A 309 -7.89 21.26 -4.92
CA GLN A 309 -6.79 20.76 -5.73
C GLN A 309 -7.27 20.09 -7.02
N LEU A 310 -8.36 19.32 -6.98
CA LEU A 310 -8.97 18.71 -8.15
C LEU A 310 -9.44 19.78 -9.15
N ARG A 311 -10.09 20.87 -8.69
CA ARG A 311 -10.50 22.00 -9.55
C ARG A 311 -9.29 22.71 -10.15
N MET A 312 -8.27 23.00 -9.36
CA MET A 312 -7.04 23.66 -9.82
C MET A 312 -6.29 22.86 -10.88
N LEU A 313 -6.38 21.52 -10.83
CA LEU A 313 -5.78 20.63 -11.81
C LEU A 313 -6.69 20.35 -13.03
N GLY A 314 -7.90 20.91 -13.07
CA GLY A 314 -8.86 20.64 -14.13
C GLY A 314 -9.36 19.19 -14.15
N LEU A 315 -9.34 18.51 -13.01
CA LEU A 315 -9.70 17.09 -12.88
C LEU A 315 -11.16 16.85 -12.54
N VAL A 316 -11.96 17.92 -12.49
CA VAL A 316 -13.38 17.83 -12.15
C VAL A 316 -14.24 18.77 -12.99
N LEU A 317 -15.51 18.41 -13.14
CA LEU A 317 -16.61 19.23 -13.63
C LEU A 317 -17.62 19.37 -12.50
N ASP A 318 -18.05 20.60 -12.20
CA ASP A 318 -19.16 20.82 -11.29
C ASP A 318 -20.47 20.41 -12.00
N SER A 319 -21.27 19.57 -11.35
CA SER A 319 -22.49 18.99 -11.92
C SER A 319 -23.58 18.93 -10.85
N PRO A 320 -24.69 19.67 -10.99
CA PRO A 320 -25.77 19.67 -10.01
C PRO A 320 -26.46 18.29 -9.88
N ASP A 321 -26.39 17.47 -10.94
CA ASP A 321 -26.98 16.13 -10.97
C ASP A 321 -26.11 15.04 -10.30
N ALA A 322 -24.90 15.38 -9.85
CA ALA A 322 -24.02 14.44 -9.15
C ALA A 322 -24.26 14.51 -7.64
N GLU A 323 -24.29 13.37 -6.94
CA GLU A 323 -24.52 13.31 -5.48
C GLU A 323 -23.57 14.20 -4.65
N SER A 324 -22.34 14.40 -5.15
CA SER A 324 -21.31 15.24 -4.53
C SER A 324 -21.18 16.62 -5.19
N GLY A 325 -22.05 16.98 -6.13
CA GLY A 325 -21.95 18.20 -6.94
C GLY A 325 -20.77 18.24 -7.92
N MET A 326 -20.01 17.15 -8.05
CA MET A 326 -18.71 17.11 -8.72
C MET A 326 -18.47 15.77 -9.42
N LEU A 327 -17.99 15.81 -10.66
CA LEU A 327 -17.60 14.66 -11.47
C LEU A 327 -16.10 14.73 -11.80
N LEU A 328 -15.36 13.65 -11.55
CA LEU A 328 -13.98 13.46 -11.99
C LEU A 328 -13.90 13.31 -13.50
N VAL A 329 -12.90 13.94 -14.12
CA VAL A 329 -12.57 13.79 -15.53
C VAL A 329 -11.18 13.16 -15.73
N PRO A 330 -10.99 12.35 -16.78
CA PRO A 330 -9.69 11.79 -17.10
C PRO A 330 -8.64 12.88 -17.35
N PRO A 331 -7.44 12.80 -16.73
CA PRO A 331 -6.41 13.82 -16.87
C PRO A 331 -5.72 13.82 -18.24
N PHE A 332 -5.74 12.68 -18.93
CA PHE A 332 -5.07 12.50 -20.21
C PHE A 332 -6.11 12.15 -21.26
N ALA A 333 -6.07 12.84 -22.40
CA ALA A 333 -6.95 12.53 -23.51
C ALA A 333 -6.64 11.11 -23.99
N SER A 334 -7.63 10.23 -23.97
CA SER A 334 -7.53 8.96 -24.68
C SER A 334 -7.31 9.28 -26.15
N VAL A 335 -6.21 8.79 -26.74
CA VAL A 335 -6.10 8.76 -28.20
C VAL A 335 -7.29 7.96 -28.68
N ARG A 336 -8.24 8.62 -29.33
CA ARG A 336 -9.25 7.93 -30.13
C ARG A 336 -8.44 7.16 -31.17
N ASN A 337 -8.27 5.85 -30.99
CA ASN A 337 -8.04 5.00 -32.14
C ASN A 337 -9.22 5.27 -33.06
N GLY A 338 -8.96 5.93 -34.19
CA GLY A 338 -9.96 6.29 -35.16
C GLY A 338 -10.71 5.03 -35.58
N GLY A 339 -11.92 4.87 -35.02
CA GLY A 339 -12.90 3.96 -35.58
C GLY A 339 -13.19 4.41 -36.99
N GLU A 340 -12.94 3.51 -37.92
CA GLU A 340 -13.21 3.61 -39.34
C GLU A 340 -14.49 4.40 -39.60
N GLY A 341 -14.34 5.51 -40.31
CA GLY A 341 -15.47 6.17 -40.94
C GLY A 341 -16.09 5.16 -41.89
N ILE A 342 -17.34 4.82 -41.59
CA ILE A 342 -18.26 4.14 -42.50
C ILE A 342 -18.24 4.94 -43.81
N VAL A 343 -17.62 4.35 -44.84
CA VAL A 343 -17.78 4.81 -46.22
C VAL A 343 -19.21 4.43 -46.62
N GLN A 344 -19.95 5.43 -47.09
CA GLN A 344 -21.31 5.29 -47.64
C GLN A 344 -21.35 4.34 -48.83
#